data_AF-A0AAV5PDF6-F1
#
_entry.id   AF-A0AAV5PDF6-F1
#
_cell.length_a   1.000
_cell.length_b   1.000
_cell.length_c   1.000
_cell.angle_alpha   90.00
_cell.angle_beta   90.00
_cell.angle_gamma   90.00
#
_symmetry.space_group_name_H-M   'P 1'
#
loop_
_entity.id
_entity.type
_entity.pdbx_description
1 polymer ?
#
loop_
_entity_poly.entity_id
_entity_poly.type
_entity_poly.pdbx_seq_one_letter_code
_entity_poly.pdbx_strand_id
1 'polypeptide(L)'
;MAEKQYDFTHVPKRQGNSIKWGVLKEKELPMWIAEMDFKIAPEIMASMEEKLKVAAFGYESVPAEYYKAVADWEEIEHRARPKEDWCVFASGVVPAIYFCHGPAVHQPWRPNFGPGARLQHVLLCH
;
A
#
# COMPACT_ATOMS: atom_id res chain seq x y z
N MET A 1 -33.95 3.93 -10.15
CA MET A 1 -32.81 3.17 -9.60
C MET A 1 -31.58 4.02 -9.82
N ALA A 2 -30.84 4.37 -8.78
CA ALA A 2 -29.68 5.26 -8.91
C ALA A 2 -28.60 4.58 -9.76
N GLU A 3 -28.14 5.26 -10.82
CA GLU A 3 -27.02 4.81 -11.63
C GLU A 3 -25.74 4.91 -10.78
N LYS A 4 -25.02 3.80 -10.64
CA LYS A 4 -23.77 3.78 -9.87
C LYS A 4 -22.65 4.35 -10.72
N GLN A 5 -21.87 5.27 -10.15
CA GLN A 5 -20.72 5.89 -10.81
C GLN A 5 -19.59 4.91 -11.17
N TYR A 6 -19.51 3.76 -10.50
CA TYR A 6 -18.46 2.75 -10.71
C TYR A 6 -19.03 1.36 -11.04
N ASP A 7 -18.24 0.56 -11.77
CA ASP A 7 -18.57 -0.80 -12.18
C ASP A 7 -18.32 -1.81 -11.04
N PHE A 8 -19.41 -2.25 -10.43
CA PHE A 8 -19.43 -3.31 -9.40
C PHE A 8 -20.11 -4.60 -9.89
N THR A 9 -20.31 -4.77 -11.20
CA THR A 9 -21.02 -5.94 -11.75
C THR A 9 -20.11 -6.89 -12.49
N HIS A 10 -18.96 -6.41 -12.99
CA HIS A 10 -18.03 -7.22 -13.77
C HIS A 10 -16.79 -7.61 -12.95
N VAL A 11 -16.55 -8.93 -12.85
CA VAL A 11 -15.34 -9.47 -12.24
C VAL A 11 -14.13 -9.21 -13.14
N PRO A 12 -13.05 -8.59 -12.64
CA PRO A 12 -11.82 -8.40 -13.42
C PRO A 12 -11.21 -9.74 -13.83
N LYS A 13 -10.86 -9.87 -15.11
CA LYS A 13 -10.13 -11.04 -15.61
C LYS A 13 -8.71 -11.03 -15.04
N ARG A 14 -8.39 -11.99 -14.18
CA ARG A 14 -7.07 -12.11 -13.56
C ARG A 14 -6.08 -12.84 -14.47
N GLN A 15 -4.79 -12.56 -14.27
CA GLN A 15 -3.71 -13.35 -14.89
C GLN A 15 -3.57 -14.71 -14.17
N GLY A 16 -2.87 -15.67 -14.82
CA GLY A 16 -2.79 -17.06 -14.37
C GLY A 16 -2.06 -17.28 -13.04
N ASN A 17 -1.32 -16.29 -12.54
CA ASN A 17 -0.63 -16.32 -11.25
C ASN A 17 -1.46 -15.72 -10.10
N SER A 18 -2.76 -15.45 -10.29
CA SER A 18 -3.64 -15.05 -9.19
C SER A 18 -3.81 -16.19 -8.19
N ILE A 19 -3.57 -15.93 -6.90
CA ILE A 19 -3.79 -16.92 -5.84
C ILE A 19 -5.28 -17.22 -5.68
N LYS A 20 -6.13 -16.19 -5.80
CA LYS A 20 -7.58 -16.32 -5.67
C LYS A 20 -8.21 -17.15 -6.79
N TRP A 21 -7.79 -16.91 -8.03
CA TRP A 21 -8.45 -17.44 -9.24
C TRP A 21 -7.62 -18.47 -10.04
N GLY A 22 -6.31 -18.58 -9.81
CA GLY A 22 -5.38 -19.32 -10.69
C GLY A 22 -5.32 -20.83 -10.50
N VAL A 23 -5.74 -21.35 -9.35
CA VAL A 23 -5.69 -22.80 -9.03
C VAL A 23 -7.07 -23.45 -8.94
N LEU A 24 -8.09 -22.79 -9.45
CA LEU A 24 -9.48 -23.25 -9.33
C LEU A 24 -9.80 -24.34 -10.33
N LYS A 25 -10.55 -25.34 -9.87
CA LYS A 25 -11.21 -26.30 -10.76
C LYS A 25 -12.41 -25.66 -11.43
N GLU A 26 -12.86 -26.28 -12.52
CA GLU A 26 -14.04 -25.82 -13.24
C GLU A 26 -15.25 -25.74 -12.30
N LYS A 27 -15.92 -24.57 -12.27
CA LYS A 27 -17.09 -24.25 -11.42
C LYS A 27 -16.79 -24.05 -9.91
N GLU A 28 -15.53 -23.89 -9.51
CA GLU A 28 -15.22 -23.42 -8.15
C GLU A 28 -15.39 -21.89 -8.03
N LEU A 29 -15.97 -21.43 -6.91
CA LEU A 29 -16.17 -20.02 -6.60
C LEU A 29 -15.32 -19.60 -5.39
N PRO A 30 -14.25 -18.81 -5.59
CA PRO A 30 -13.32 -18.46 -4.51
C PRO A 30 -13.89 -17.35 -3.62
N MET A 31 -14.11 -17.65 -2.33
CA MET A 31 -14.62 -16.67 -1.34
C MET A 31 -13.77 -16.59 -0.06
N TRP A 32 -12.51 -17.04 -0.13
CA TRP A 32 -11.70 -17.30 1.07
C TRP A 32 -10.62 -16.25 1.33
N ILE A 33 -10.00 -15.70 0.28
CA ILE A 33 -8.91 -14.72 0.42
C ILE A 33 -9.46 -13.28 0.33
N ALA A 34 -8.92 -12.39 1.15
CA ALA A 34 -9.33 -10.99 1.27
C ALA A 34 -8.84 -10.11 0.10
N GLU A 35 -9.19 -10.49 -1.12
CA GLU A 35 -9.05 -9.69 -2.35
C GLU A 35 -10.43 -9.51 -2.97
N MET A 36 -10.75 -8.31 -3.47
CA MET A 36 -12.05 -8.00 -4.07
C MET A 36 -12.16 -8.49 -5.52
N ASP A 37 -13.38 -8.80 -5.97
CA ASP A 37 -13.70 -9.12 -7.38
C ASP A 37 -14.29 -7.92 -8.13
N PHE A 38 -13.86 -6.71 -7.77
CA PHE A 38 -14.25 -5.46 -8.42
C PHE A 38 -13.04 -4.78 -9.04
N LYS A 39 -13.28 -3.97 -10.08
CA LYS A 39 -12.24 -3.09 -10.62
C LYS A 39 -11.88 -2.03 -9.58
N ILE A 40 -10.62 -1.63 -9.56
CA ILE A 40 -10.19 -0.49 -8.74
C ILE A 40 -10.80 0.81 -9.30
N ALA A 41 -10.82 1.86 -8.50
CA ALA A 41 -11.34 3.15 -8.92
C ALA A 41 -10.56 3.70 -10.14
N PRO A 42 -11.24 4.31 -11.14
CA PRO A 42 -10.61 4.83 -12.35
C PRO A 42 -9.55 5.90 -12.06
N GLU A 43 -9.69 6.66 -10.97
CA GLU A 43 -8.71 7.65 -10.50
C GLU A 43 -7.38 6.98 -10.12
N ILE A 44 -7.44 5.78 -9.50
CA ILE A 44 -6.26 5.00 -9.16
C ILE A 44 -5.61 4.47 -10.44
N MET A 45 -6.38 3.91 -11.37
CA MET A 45 -5.87 3.47 -12.68
C MET A 45 -5.17 4.60 -13.44
N ALA A 46 -5.77 5.80 -13.49
CA ALA A 46 -5.21 6.94 -14.20
C ALA A 46 -3.84 7.36 -13.62
N SER A 47 -3.68 7.37 -12.29
CA SER A 47 -2.39 7.68 -11.65
C SER A 47 -1.30 6.65 -11.96
N MET A 48 -1.67 5.37 -12.05
CA MET A 48 -0.75 4.30 -12.45
C MET A 48 -0.32 4.46 -13.91
N GLU A 49 -1.26 4.69 -14.82
CA GLU A 49 -0.97 4.92 -16.24
C GLU A 49 -0.07 6.14 -16.44
N GLU A 50 -0.31 7.24 -15.73
CA GLU A 50 0.53 8.43 -15.77
C GLU A 50 1.96 8.12 -15.29
N LYS A 51 2.10 7.38 -14.18
CA LYS A 51 3.41 6.96 -13.67
C LYS A 51 4.17 6.08 -14.68
N LEU A 52 3.46 5.22 -15.42
CA LEU A 52 4.08 4.37 -16.45
C LEU A 52 4.68 5.19 -17.60
N LYS A 53 4.13 6.38 -17.91
CA LYS A 53 4.66 7.26 -18.97
C LYS A 53 6.06 7.79 -18.70
N VAL A 54 6.51 7.81 -17.45
CA VAL A 54 7.90 8.16 -17.09
C VAL A 54 8.91 7.23 -17.77
N ALA A 55 8.51 6.00 -18.10
CA ALA A 55 9.29 5.01 -18.84
C ALA A 55 10.67 4.65 -18.23
N ALA A 56 10.94 5.11 -17.00
CA ALA A 56 12.13 4.81 -16.21
C ALA A 56 11.75 4.68 -14.73
N PHE A 57 12.00 3.51 -14.13
CA PHE A 57 11.63 3.18 -12.75
C PHE A 57 12.86 3.08 -11.85
N GLY A 58 13.43 4.24 -11.50
CA GLY A 58 14.55 4.35 -10.56
C GLY A 58 14.12 4.31 -9.10
N TYR A 59 15.05 4.67 -8.20
CA TYR A 59 14.75 4.80 -6.77
C TYR A 59 13.75 5.92 -6.49
N GLU A 60 12.81 5.66 -5.59
CA GLU A 60 11.77 6.61 -5.19
C GLU A 60 11.93 6.98 -3.70
N SER A 61 11.88 8.28 -3.41
CA SER A 61 11.68 8.79 -2.07
C SER A 61 10.20 8.92 -1.77
N VAL A 62 9.78 8.72 -0.51
CA VAL A 62 8.39 8.96 -0.11
C VAL A 62 8.16 10.47 0.02
N PRO A 63 7.28 11.06 -0.81
CA PRO A 63 7.03 12.50 -0.81
C PRO A 63 6.18 12.91 0.40
N ALA A 64 6.22 14.19 0.79
CA ALA A 64 5.42 14.70 1.92
C ALA A 64 3.91 14.59 1.64
N GLU A 65 3.55 14.73 0.37
CA GLU A 65 2.22 14.58 -0.20
C GLU A 65 1.60 13.20 0.12
N TYR A 66 2.42 12.16 0.26
CA TYR A 66 1.95 10.84 0.68
C TYR A 66 1.39 10.88 2.11
N TYR A 67 2.13 11.46 3.06
CA TYR A 67 1.71 11.55 4.46
C TYR A 67 0.53 12.51 4.63
N LYS A 68 0.51 13.60 3.86
CA LYS A 68 -0.63 14.50 3.78
C LYS A 68 -1.89 13.77 3.30
N ALA A 69 -1.81 12.96 2.24
CA ALA A 69 -2.96 12.20 1.74
C ALA A 69 -3.49 11.20 2.78
N VAL A 70 -2.61 10.54 3.53
CA VAL A 70 -3.01 9.66 4.65
C VAL A 70 -3.72 10.47 5.74
N ALA A 71 -3.16 11.61 6.16
CA ALA A 71 -3.77 12.44 7.20
C ALA A 71 -5.13 13.01 6.77
N ASP A 72 -5.25 13.44 5.50
CA ASP A 72 -6.49 13.94 4.92
C ASP A 72 -7.55 12.83 4.86
N TRP A 73 -7.18 11.60 4.47
CA TRP A 73 -8.09 10.45 4.43
C TRP A 73 -8.64 10.09 5.83
N GLU A 74 -7.77 9.98 6.83
CA GLU A 74 -8.16 9.68 8.22
C GLU A 74 -9.04 10.80 8.82
N GLU A 75 -8.82 12.06 8.44
CA GLU A 75 -9.69 13.16 8.83
C GLU A 75 -11.08 13.07 8.19
N ILE A 76 -11.15 12.82 6.89
CA ILE A 76 -12.41 12.80 6.13
C ILE A 76 -13.26 11.59 6.54
N GLU A 77 -12.68 10.39 6.55
CA GLU A 77 -13.41 9.14 6.77
C GLU A 77 -13.59 8.80 8.25
N HIS A 78 -12.67 9.22 9.11
CA HIS A 78 -12.63 8.82 10.52
C HIS A 78 -12.64 9.99 11.51
N ARG A 79 -12.63 11.25 11.03
CA ARG A 79 -12.59 12.47 11.87
C ARG A 79 -11.41 12.49 12.84
N ALA A 80 -10.32 11.83 12.47
CA ALA A 80 -9.17 11.61 13.34
C ALA A 80 -7.88 11.93 12.58
N ARG A 81 -7.55 13.22 12.43
CA ARG A 81 -6.35 13.65 11.69
C ARG A 81 -5.06 13.33 12.47
N PRO A 82 -4.20 12.40 12.01
CA PRO A 82 -2.87 12.21 12.60
C PRO A 82 -1.94 13.38 12.25
N LYS A 83 -0.88 13.57 13.03
CA LYS A 83 0.23 14.43 12.60
C LYS A 83 1.04 13.69 11.54
N GLU A 84 1.38 14.39 10.45
CA GLU A 84 2.15 13.83 9.33
C GLU A 84 3.51 13.26 9.80
N ASP A 85 4.12 13.87 10.83
CA ASP A 85 5.36 13.40 11.45
C ASP A 85 5.25 12.06 12.19
N TRP A 86 4.04 11.59 12.50
CA TRP A 86 3.82 10.26 13.09
C TRP A 86 3.85 9.15 12.04
N CYS A 87 3.69 9.50 10.76
CA CYS A 87 3.58 8.53 9.69
C CYS A 87 4.96 8.07 9.21
N VAL A 88 5.13 6.76 9.10
CA VAL A 88 6.32 6.13 8.51
C VAL A 88 5.86 5.15 7.45
N PHE A 89 6.42 5.27 6.24
CA PHE A 89 6.09 4.36 5.15
C PHE A 89 6.66 2.95 5.42
N ALA A 90 5.85 1.94 5.14
CA ALA A 90 6.25 0.55 5.08
C ALA A 90 5.62 -0.12 3.86
N SER A 91 6.30 -1.09 3.26
CA SER A 91 5.82 -1.80 2.07
C SER A 91 4.62 -2.72 2.35
N GLY A 92 4.34 -3.02 3.62
CA GLY A 92 3.17 -3.80 4.03
C GLY A 92 3.02 -3.88 5.55
N VAL A 93 1.79 -4.14 6.00
CA VAL A 93 1.44 -4.20 7.42
C VAL A 93 2.15 -5.35 8.14
N VAL A 94 2.13 -6.56 7.55
CA VAL A 94 2.74 -7.74 8.17
C VAL A 94 4.27 -7.59 8.35
N PRO A 95 5.05 -7.18 7.34
CA PRO A 95 6.47 -6.84 7.53
C PRO A 95 6.70 -5.76 8.59
N ALA A 96 5.85 -4.73 8.65
CA ALA A 96 5.95 -3.68 9.67
C ALA A 96 5.75 -4.23 11.09
N ILE A 97 4.77 -5.13 11.28
CA ILE A 97 4.55 -5.82 12.55
C ILE A 97 5.79 -6.62 12.93
N TYR A 98 6.34 -7.43 12.02
CA TYR A 98 7.56 -8.20 12.28
C TYR A 98 8.74 -7.30 12.65
N PHE A 99 8.90 -6.17 11.96
CA PHE A 99 9.94 -5.20 12.28
C PHE A 99 9.79 -4.62 13.69
N CYS A 100 8.56 -4.26 14.09
CA CYS A 100 8.27 -3.75 15.43
C CYS A 100 8.48 -4.79 16.54
N HIS A 101 8.31 -6.08 16.23
CA HIS A 101 8.52 -7.17 17.18
C HIS A 101 9.97 -7.73 17.14
N GLY A 102 10.76 -7.37 16.13
CA GLY A 102 12.10 -7.91 15.94
C GLY A 102 13.10 -7.39 16.98
N PRO A 103 14.19 -8.12 17.24
CA PRO A 103 15.24 -7.73 18.19
C PRO A 103 15.96 -6.42 17.83
N ALA A 104 15.71 -5.87 16.64
CA ALA A 104 16.23 -4.57 16.21
C ALA A 104 15.65 -3.38 17.01
N VAL A 105 14.52 -3.56 17.70
CA VAL A 105 13.90 -2.51 18.55
C VAL A 105 14.50 -2.51 19.97
N HIS A 106 15.26 -3.53 20.34
CA HIS A 106 15.91 -3.66 21.66
C HIS A 106 17.41 -3.33 21.65
N GLN A 107 17.96 -2.80 20.57
CA GLN A 107 19.34 -2.34 20.55
C GLN A 107 19.45 -0.96 21.22
N PRO A 108 20.18 -0.79 22.34
CA PRO A 108 20.28 0.47 23.10
C PRO A 108 21.00 1.60 22.36
N TRP A 109 21.51 1.34 21.16
CA TRP A 109 22.37 2.25 20.42
C TRP A 109 21.62 2.92 19.26
N ARG A 110 20.71 3.85 19.61
CA ARG A 110 20.28 4.90 18.69
C ARG A 110 20.35 6.26 19.40
N PRO A 111 21.39 7.07 19.18
CA PRO A 111 21.38 8.46 19.63
C PRO A 111 20.35 9.23 18.79
N ASN A 112 19.41 9.89 19.47
CA ASN A 112 18.48 10.92 18.97
C ASN A 112 18.27 10.99 17.45
N PHE A 113 17.13 10.48 16.97
CA PHE A 113 16.57 10.86 15.67
C PHE A 113 16.17 12.34 15.72
N GLY A 114 17.13 13.22 15.42
CA GLY A 114 16.85 14.59 15.00
C GLY A 114 16.29 14.64 13.56
N PRO A 115 15.77 15.80 13.13
CA PRO A 115 15.16 15.99 11.82
C PRO A 115 16.26 15.98 10.74
N GLY A 116 16.67 14.80 10.30
CA GLY A 116 17.75 14.63 9.32
C GLY A 116 18.19 13.20 9.07
N ALA A 117 17.87 12.25 9.95
CA ALA A 117 18.22 10.83 9.76
C ALA A 117 17.15 10.11 8.92
N ARG A 118 16.99 10.53 7.67
CA ARG A 118 16.05 9.94 6.71
C ARG A 118 16.79 9.46 5.46
N LEU A 119 17.87 8.71 5.63
CA LEU A 119 18.56 8.02 4.54
C LEU A 119 19.45 6.92 5.14
N GLN A 120 19.38 5.74 4.52
CA GLN A 120 20.26 4.58 4.71
C GLN A 120 19.89 3.63 5.88
N HIS A 121 18.98 2.69 5.62
CA HIS A 121 19.00 1.33 6.19
C HIS A 121 18.33 0.36 5.20
N VAL A 122 18.86 0.29 3.98
CA VAL A 122 18.65 -0.87 3.08
C VAL A 122 20.03 -1.29 2.57
N LEU A 123 20.89 -1.70 3.49
CA LEU A 123 22.13 -2.38 3.15
C LEU A 123 22.58 -3.17 4.39
N LEU A 124 21.90 -4.28 4.67
CA LEU A 124 22.50 -5.47 5.29
C LEU A 124 21.41 -6.55 5.41
N CYS A 125 21.33 -7.40 4.40
CA CYS A 125 20.87 -8.79 4.48
C CYS A 125 21.31 -9.47 3.18
N HIS A 126 22.58 -9.86 3.15
CA HIS A 126 23.01 -11.10 2.52
C HIS A 126 23.29 -12.08 3.66
#